data_AF-A0A6P0GHT0-F1
#
_entry.id   AF-A0A6P0GHT0-F1
#
_cell.length_a   1.000
_cell.length_b   1.000
_cell.length_c   1.000
_cell.angle_alpha   90.00
_cell.angle_beta   90.00
_cell.angle_gamma   90.00
#
_symmetry.space_group_name_H-M   'P 1'
#
loop_
_entity.id
_entity.type
_entity.pdbx_description
1 polymer ?
#
loop_
_entity_poly.entity_id
_entity_poly.type
_entity_poly.pdbx_seq_one_letter_code
_entity_poly.pdbx_strand_id
1 'polypeptide(L)'
;MEIVGESYGQIDLEALAAADPDLIVTTVYPVDSEGTLDDTQPLYGFESLEQQEQVAQIAPVVAIAWRGSAADVIERTAELAGSLGADLESAEVTAARHDYEEASAALTEAAFSGVTVLPVAAYPDEGFSMAEAPDDPSLHLYADLGVQFVDPGGEDHFWQAASWEQVPQYTSDVILYSLRGTMTPEEMSTQPPTGCCRPRRPGRCTPGSTSAWTTPPRPATCSAWPTGSSARSR
;
A
#
# COMPACT_ATOMS: atom_id res chain seq x y z
N MET A 1 11.42 -17.70 -16.77
CA MET A 1 11.37 -16.55 -15.86
C MET A 1 12.78 -16.34 -15.36
N GLU A 2 13.40 -15.26 -15.79
CA GLU A 2 14.74 -14.84 -15.39
C GLU A 2 14.58 -13.69 -14.39
N ILE A 3 15.40 -13.68 -13.34
CA ILE A 3 15.40 -12.64 -12.32
C ILE A 3 16.61 -11.78 -12.59
N VAL A 4 16.39 -10.52 -12.97
CA VAL A 4 17.44 -9.54 -13.30
C VAL A 4 17.73 -8.56 -12.16
N GLY A 5 17.07 -8.75 -11.01
CA GLY A 5 17.19 -7.89 -9.84
C GLY A 5 16.49 -8.50 -8.63
N GLU A 6 17.11 -8.44 -7.47
CA GLU A 6 16.55 -8.99 -6.21
C GLU A 6 16.17 -7.91 -5.20
N SER A 7 16.58 -6.65 -5.44
CA SER A 7 16.32 -5.54 -4.54
C SER A 7 15.95 -4.26 -5.31
N TYR A 8 15.36 -3.29 -4.60
CA TYR A 8 14.92 -2.04 -5.20
C TYR A 8 16.07 -1.33 -5.90
N GLY A 9 15.87 -0.91 -7.16
CA GLY A 9 16.87 -0.19 -7.93
C GLY A 9 18.06 -1.04 -8.40
N GLN A 10 18.12 -2.33 -8.04
CA GLN A 10 19.18 -3.22 -8.50
C GLN A 10 18.73 -3.95 -9.76
N ILE A 11 19.12 -3.46 -10.94
CA ILE A 11 18.81 -4.09 -12.23
C ILE A 11 20.12 -4.42 -12.95
N ASP A 12 20.32 -5.70 -13.25
CA ASP A 12 21.39 -6.16 -14.15
C ASP A 12 20.99 -5.86 -15.60
N LEU A 13 21.56 -4.79 -16.17
CA LEU A 13 21.26 -4.34 -17.52
C LEU A 13 21.74 -5.30 -18.60
N GLU A 14 22.82 -6.06 -18.36
CA GLU A 14 23.32 -7.04 -19.33
C GLU A 14 22.37 -8.24 -19.39
N ALA A 15 21.93 -8.73 -18.23
CA ALA A 15 20.94 -9.80 -18.16
C ALA A 15 19.58 -9.36 -18.73
N LEU A 16 19.14 -8.13 -18.42
CA LEU A 16 17.91 -7.58 -18.98
C LEU A 16 17.96 -7.46 -20.50
N ALA A 17 19.08 -7.00 -21.07
CA ALA A 17 19.26 -6.95 -22.52
C ALA A 17 19.33 -8.35 -23.15
N ALA A 18 19.96 -9.31 -22.47
CA ALA A 18 20.05 -10.70 -22.94
C ALA A 18 18.69 -11.42 -22.95
N ALA A 19 17.77 -11.02 -22.07
CA ALA A 19 16.40 -11.52 -22.03
C ALA A 19 15.53 -11.03 -23.21
N ASP A 20 16.00 -10.02 -23.97
CA ASP A 20 15.35 -9.45 -25.15
C ASP A 20 13.86 -9.10 -24.94
N PRO A 21 13.51 -8.26 -23.94
CA PRO A 21 12.13 -7.94 -23.64
C PRO A 21 11.50 -7.04 -24.70
N ASP A 22 10.25 -7.31 -25.08
CA ASP A 22 9.48 -6.41 -25.95
C ASP A 22 8.90 -5.19 -25.21
N LEU A 23 8.74 -5.28 -23.88
CA LEU A 23 8.08 -4.28 -23.05
C LEU A 23 8.54 -4.41 -21.59
N ILE A 24 8.70 -3.26 -20.93
CA ILE A 24 8.94 -3.17 -19.49
C ILE A 24 7.77 -2.45 -18.85
N VAL A 25 7.13 -3.10 -17.87
CA VAL A 25 5.96 -2.56 -17.16
C VAL A 25 6.37 -2.21 -15.73
N THR A 26 6.05 -1.00 -15.32
CA THR A 26 6.28 -0.51 -13.95
C THR A 26 5.10 0.32 -13.46
N THR A 27 5.24 0.94 -12.29
CA THR A 27 4.25 1.80 -11.66
C THR A 27 4.83 3.18 -11.35
N VAL A 28 3.97 4.16 -11.11
CA VAL A 28 4.38 5.48 -10.62
C VAL A 28 3.39 5.96 -9.58
N TYR A 29 3.89 6.54 -8.50
CA TYR A 29 3.10 7.10 -7.42
C TYR A 29 2.98 8.61 -7.56
N PRO A 30 1.82 9.19 -7.22
CA PRO A 30 1.70 10.63 -7.05
C PRO A 30 2.64 11.17 -5.98
N VAL A 31 2.94 12.46 -6.08
CA VAL A 31 3.71 13.21 -5.08
C VAL A 31 2.84 14.08 -4.18
N ASP A 32 1.54 14.17 -4.47
CA ASP A 32 0.54 14.91 -3.72
C ASP A 32 -0.86 14.27 -3.84
N SER A 33 -1.79 14.78 -3.02
CA SER A 33 -3.20 14.36 -2.97
C SER A 33 -4.00 14.74 -4.21
N GLU A 34 -3.50 15.65 -5.06
CA GLU A 34 -4.14 15.99 -6.33
C GLU A 34 -3.85 14.95 -7.42
N GLY A 35 -2.96 13.99 -7.15
CA GLY A 35 -2.58 12.95 -8.09
C GLY A 35 -1.53 13.40 -9.10
N THR A 36 -0.73 14.43 -8.75
CA THR A 36 0.36 14.95 -9.58
C THR A 36 1.46 13.91 -9.70
N LEU A 37 1.92 13.69 -10.93
CA LEU A 37 3.10 12.85 -11.22
C LEU A 37 4.31 13.77 -11.43
N ASP A 38 5.40 13.47 -10.75
CA ASP A 38 6.68 14.19 -10.91
C ASP A 38 7.57 13.47 -11.92
N ASP A 39 7.77 14.08 -13.08
CA ASP A 39 8.62 13.55 -14.16
C ASP A 39 10.12 13.76 -13.91
N THR A 40 10.48 14.46 -12.83
CA THR A 40 11.87 14.63 -12.38
C THR A 40 12.35 13.50 -11.47
N GLN A 41 11.46 12.58 -11.09
CA GLN A 41 11.79 11.37 -10.34
C GLN A 41 11.72 10.13 -11.23
N PRO A 42 12.55 9.11 -10.97
CA PRO A 42 12.41 7.84 -11.66
C PRO A 42 11.05 7.19 -11.34
N LEU A 43 10.55 6.43 -12.32
CA LEU A 43 9.43 5.51 -12.11
C LEU A 43 9.80 4.47 -11.05
N TYR A 44 8.79 3.86 -10.44
CA TYR A 44 8.99 2.94 -9.33
C TYR A 44 9.88 1.76 -9.76
N GLY A 45 10.80 1.36 -8.88
CA GLY A 45 11.70 0.21 -9.12
C GLY A 45 13.03 0.57 -9.78
N PHE A 46 13.18 1.78 -10.33
CA PHE A 46 14.47 2.30 -10.78
C PHE A 46 15.18 3.09 -9.66
N GLU A 47 16.51 3.01 -9.62
CA GLU A 47 17.31 3.75 -8.64
C GLU A 47 17.48 5.23 -9.02
N SER A 48 17.40 5.55 -10.31
CA SER A 48 17.66 6.88 -10.86
C SER A 48 17.05 7.06 -12.24
N LEU A 49 16.89 8.32 -12.68
CA LEU A 49 16.50 8.64 -14.05
C LEU A 49 17.50 8.11 -15.08
N GLU A 50 18.80 8.12 -14.77
CA GLU A 50 19.84 7.57 -15.64
C GLU A 50 19.65 6.07 -15.87
N GLN A 51 19.38 5.31 -14.80
CA GLN A 51 19.08 3.88 -14.92
C GLN A 51 17.80 3.66 -15.75
N GLN A 52 16.74 4.45 -15.53
CA GLN A 52 15.52 4.37 -16.32
C GLN A 52 15.78 4.65 -17.81
N GLU A 53 16.60 5.64 -18.14
CA GLU A 53 16.99 5.95 -19.53
C GLU A 53 17.78 4.80 -20.17
N GLN A 54 18.69 4.17 -19.43
CA GLN A 54 19.43 2.99 -19.89
C GLN A 54 18.49 1.81 -20.14
N VAL A 55 17.54 1.56 -19.24
CA VAL A 55 16.52 0.52 -19.39
C VAL A 55 15.61 0.80 -20.60
N ALA A 56 15.22 2.05 -20.82
CA ALA A 56 14.39 2.45 -21.96
C ALA A 56 15.10 2.30 -23.32
N GLN A 57 16.43 2.17 -23.35
CA GLN A 57 17.18 1.81 -24.57
C GLN A 57 17.09 0.32 -24.90
N ILE A 58 16.77 -0.53 -23.92
CA ILE A 58 16.59 -1.98 -24.11
C ILE A 58 15.18 -2.26 -24.65
N ALA A 59 14.15 -1.69 -24.02
CA ALA A 59 12.76 -1.87 -24.41
C ALA A 59 11.88 -0.67 -24.01
N PRO A 60 10.73 -0.45 -24.67
CA PRO A 60 9.76 0.55 -24.25
C PRO A 60 9.33 0.34 -22.80
N VAL A 61 9.23 1.43 -22.03
CA VAL A 61 8.76 1.42 -20.64
C VAL A 61 7.35 1.98 -20.58
N VAL A 62 6.43 1.24 -19.95
CA VAL A 62 5.06 1.68 -19.66
C VAL A 62 4.85 1.68 -18.15
N ALA A 63 4.31 2.78 -17.64
CA ALA A 63 3.98 2.93 -16.23
C ALA A 63 2.47 2.99 -16.01
N ILE A 64 1.96 2.26 -15.01
CA ILE A 64 0.62 2.45 -14.46
C ILE A 64 0.70 3.45 -13.31
N ALA A 65 -0.05 4.55 -13.41
CA ALA A 65 -0.16 5.52 -12.33
C ALA A 65 -1.06 4.99 -11.22
N TRP A 66 -0.53 4.92 -10.00
CA TRP A 66 -1.24 4.49 -8.79
C TRP A 66 -1.88 5.70 -8.11
N ARG A 67 -2.92 6.26 -8.74
CA ARG A 67 -3.61 7.46 -8.26
C ARG A 67 -5.12 7.25 -8.24
N GLY A 68 -5.81 7.99 -7.37
CA GLY A 68 -7.25 7.85 -7.21
C GLY A 68 -7.63 6.49 -6.64
N SER A 69 -8.85 6.03 -6.94
CA SER A 69 -9.38 4.77 -6.43
C SER A 69 -8.63 3.56 -7.01
N ALA A 70 -8.39 2.53 -6.19
CA ALA A 70 -7.82 1.27 -6.67
C ALA A 70 -8.69 0.59 -7.74
N ALA A 71 -10.00 0.87 -7.78
CA ALA A 71 -10.86 0.41 -8.88
C ALA A 71 -10.36 0.93 -10.23
N ASP A 72 -10.01 2.21 -10.33
CA ASP A 72 -9.49 2.80 -11.57
C ASP A 72 -8.14 2.20 -11.94
N VAL A 73 -7.27 1.96 -10.94
CA VAL A 73 -5.96 1.32 -11.16
C VAL A 73 -6.13 -0.12 -11.68
N ILE A 74 -7.10 -0.88 -11.14
CA ILE A 74 -7.43 -2.24 -11.60
C ILE A 74 -7.91 -2.20 -13.05
N GLU A 75 -8.85 -1.32 -13.40
CA GLU A 75 -9.36 -1.18 -14.77
C GLU A 75 -8.23 -0.81 -15.74
N ARG A 76 -7.38 0.16 -15.40
CA ARG A 76 -6.23 0.54 -16.23
C ARG A 76 -5.23 -0.61 -16.41
N THR A 77 -5.06 -1.44 -15.40
CA THR A 77 -4.20 -2.63 -15.47
C THR A 77 -4.83 -3.71 -16.37
N ALA A 78 -6.13 -3.92 -16.26
CA ALA A 78 -6.88 -4.85 -17.13
C ALA A 78 -6.86 -4.41 -18.60
N GLU A 79 -7.02 -3.11 -18.87
CA GLU A 79 -6.91 -2.53 -20.21
C GLU A 79 -5.50 -2.73 -20.80
N LEU A 80 -4.44 -2.49 -20.01
CA LEU A 80 -3.07 -2.77 -20.44
C LEU A 80 -2.91 -4.27 -20.76
N ALA A 81 -3.32 -5.15 -19.86
CA ALA A 81 -3.23 -6.60 -20.07
C ALA A 81 -3.98 -7.05 -21.32
N GLY A 82 -5.20 -6.56 -21.55
CA GLY A 82 -5.98 -6.83 -22.75
C GLY A 82 -5.29 -6.34 -24.03
N SER A 83 -4.67 -5.16 -24.00
CA SER A 83 -3.89 -4.64 -25.13
C SER A 83 -2.65 -5.49 -25.46
N LEU A 84 -2.10 -6.18 -24.46
CA LEU A 84 -0.99 -7.13 -24.61
C LEU A 84 -1.46 -8.54 -25.00
N GLY A 85 -2.77 -8.74 -25.18
CA GLY A 85 -3.35 -10.00 -25.64
C GLY A 85 -3.82 -10.95 -24.53
N ALA A 86 -3.94 -10.49 -23.29
CA ALA A 86 -4.57 -11.27 -22.23
C ALA A 86 -6.06 -11.53 -22.55
N ASP A 87 -6.53 -12.74 -22.26
CA ASP A 87 -7.94 -13.10 -22.40
C ASP A 87 -8.73 -12.66 -21.15
N LEU A 88 -9.32 -11.47 -21.22
CA LEU A 88 -10.11 -10.89 -20.14
C LEU A 88 -11.45 -11.62 -19.89
N GLU A 89 -11.85 -12.48 -20.83
CA GLU A 89 -13.06 -13.30 -20.73
C GLU A 89 -12.75 -14.75 -20.32
N SER A 90 -11.50 -15.05 -20.01
CA SER A 90 -11.10 -16.35 -19.47
C SER A 90 -11.83 -16.63 -18.16
N ALA A 91 -12.05 -17.92 -17.86
CA ALA A 91 -12.73 -18.35 -16.64
C ALA A 91 -12.04 -17.85 -15.36
N GLU A 92 -10.70 -17.70 -15.38
CA GLU A 92 -9.93 -17.18 -14.26
C GLU A 92 -10.17 -15.69 -14.03
N VAL A 93 -10.07 -14.86 -15.08
CA VAL A 93 -10.25 -13.40 -14.96
C VAL A 93 -11.70 -13.05 -14.61
N THR A 94 -12.67 -13.74 -15.23
CA THR A 94 -14.09 -13.52 -14.94
C THR A 94 -14.47 -13.96 -13.52
N ALA A 95 -13.90 -15.05 -13.00
CA ALA A 95 -14.07 -15.45 -11.60
C ALA A 95 -13.45 -14.42 -10.65
N ALA A 96 -12.22 -13.95 -10.91
CA ALA A 96 -11.58 -12.94 -10.08
C ALA A 96 -12.37 -11.62 -10.03
N ARG A 97 -12.96 -11.21 -11.15
CA ARG A 97 -13.85 -10.05 -11.21
C ARG A 97 -15.13 -10.24 -10.40
N HIS A 98 -15.75 -11.42 -10.49
CA HIS A 98 -16.91 -11.76 -9.67
C HIS A 98 -16.58 -11.73 -8.17
N ASP A 99 -15.45 -12.32 -7.76
CA ASP A 99 -15.00 -12.32 -6.36
C ASP A 99 -14.74 -10.88 -5.86
N TYR A 100 -14.17 -10.01 -6.70
CA TYR A 100 -13.99 -8.59 -6.41
C TYR A 100 -15.33 -7.86 -6.23
N GLU A 101 -16.29 -8.08 -7.11
CA GLU A 101 -17.62 -7.47 -7.04
C GLU A 101 -18.40 -7.92 -5.78
N GLU A 102 -18.34 -9.22 -5.46
CA GLU A 102 -18.95 -9.77 -4.24
C GLU A 102 -18.30 -9.19 -2.97
N ALA A 103 -16.97 -9.11 -2.93
CA ALA A 103 -16.25 -8.50 -1.81
C ALA A 103 -16.56 -7.01 -1.65
N SER A 104 -16.65 -6.27 -2.77
CA SER A 104 -16.99 -4.84 -2.78
C SER A 104 -18.41 -4.60 -2.26
N ALA A 105 -19.37 -5.44 -2.66
CA ALA A 105 -20.74 -5.39 -2.16
C ALA A 105 -20.81 -5.72 -0.66
N ALA A 106 -20.08 -6.74 -0.20
CA ALA A 106 -20.00 -7.10 1.21
C ALA A 106 -19.39 -5.99 2.07
N LEU A 107 -18.33 -5.33 1.58
CA LEU A 107 -17.74 -4.18 2.26
C LEU A 107 -18.70 -2.99 2.32
N THR A 108 -19.40 -2.71 1.22
CA THR A 108 -20.42 -1.65 1.14
C THR A 108 -21.51 -1.87 2.19
N GLU A 109 -22.03 -3.10 2.30
CA GLU A 109 -23.03 -3.45 3.32
C GLU A 109 -22.47 -3.28 4.74
N ALA A 110 -21.23 -3.73 4.98
CA ALA A 110 -20.58 -3.59 6.27
C ALA A 110 -20.34 -2.12 6.67
N ALA A 111 -20.03 -1.26 5.70
CA ALA A 111 -19.77 0.16 5.92
C ALA A 111 -20.99 0.92 6.46
N PHE A 112 -22.21 0.49 6.12
CA PHE A 112 -23.45 1.07 6.66
C PHE A 112 -23.65 0.83 8.17
N SER A 113 -22.83 0.00 8.80
CA SER A 113 -22.88 -0.18 10.26
C SER A 113 -22.47 1.08 11.05
N GLY A 114 -21.87 2.08 10.38
CA GLY A 114 -21.47 3.35 11.00
C GLY A 114 -20.20 3.27 11.84
N VAL A 115 -19.39 2.23 11.62
CA VAL A 115 -18.07 2.06 12.26
C VAL A 115 -17.05 2.98 11.62
N THR A 116 -16.17 3.55 12.44
CA THR A 116 -15.04 4.38 11.99
C THR A 116 -13.74 3.56 11.96
N VAL A 117 -12.94 3.75 10.92
CA VAL A 117 -11.70 3.01 10.66
C VAL A 117 -10.50 3.96 10.74
N LEU A 118 -9.43 3.55 11.42
CA LEU A 118 -8.15 4.25 11.43
C LEU A 118 -7.06 3.37 10.79
N PRO A 119 -6.52 3.75 9.61
CA PRO A 119 -5.40 3.09 8.99
C PRO A 119 -4.09 3.48 9.67
N VAL A 120 -3.29 2.50 10.10
CA VAL A 120 -2.09 2.75 10.91
C VAL A 120 -0.89 1.97 10.42
N ALA A 121 0.28 2.60 10.50
CA ALA A 121 1.58 1.95 10.47
C ALA A 121 2.35 2.39 11.71
N ALA A 122 2.67 1.44 12.59
CA ALA A 122 3.45 1.72 13.79
C ALA A 122 4.75 0.94 13.77
N TYR A 123 5.85 1.56 14.18
CA TYR A 123 7.16 0.93 14.28
C TYR A 123 7.73 1.15 15.68
N PRO A 124 8.53 0.21 16.23
CA PRO A 124 9.10 0.36 17.57
C PRO A 124 9.89 1.65 17.77
N ASP A 125 10.67 2.05 16.74
CA ASP A 125 11.58 3.20 16.82
C ASP A 125 11.04 4.46 16.11
N GLU A 126 10.09 4.31 15.17
CA GLU A 126 9.55 5.42 14.37
C GLU A 126 8.18 5.92 14.85
N GLY A 127 7.56 5.24 15.81
CA GLY A 127 6.31 5.66 16.43
C GLY A 127 5.06 5.27 15.64
N PHE A 128 4.00 6.07 15.74
CA PHE A 128 2.67 5.80 15.19
C PHE A 128 2.39 6.74 14.01
N SER A 129 2.14 6.18 12.82
CA SER A 129 1.75 6.93 11.62
C SER A 129 0.35 6.53 11.20
N MET A 130 -0.48 7.50 10.85
CA MET A 130 -1.82 7.29 10.30
C MET A 130 -1.80 7.60 8.82
N ALA A 131 -2.42 6.75 8.01
CA ALA A 131 -2.50 7.01 6.57
C ALA A 131 -3.66 7.96 6.28
N GLU A 132 -3.44 8.89 5.36
CA GLU A 132 -4.48 9.73 4.78
C GLU A 132 -5.22 8.93 3.71
N ALA A 133 -6.46 8.53 4.01
CA ALA A 133 -7.20 7.58 3.18
C ALA A 133 -7.37 8.00 1.70
N PRO A 134 -7.58 9.28 1.35
CA PRO A 134 -7.66 9.70 -0.05
C PRO A 134 -6.38 9.49 -0.87
N ASP A 135 -5.21 9.45 -0.20
CA ASP A 135 -3.90 9.41 -0.86
C ASP A 135 -3.46 7.98 -1.21
N ASP A 136 -4.04 6.97 -0.57
CA ASP A 136 -3.79 5.58 -0.90
C ASP A 136 -4.90 5.01 -1.79
N PRO A 137 -4.59 4.38 -2.94
CA PRO A 137 -5.63 3.87 -3.82
C PRO A 137 -6.58 2.84 -3.19
N SER A 138 -6.06 1.96 -2.32
CA SER A 138 -6.90 0.95 -1.68
C SER A 138 -7.83 1.58 -0.65
N LEU A 139 -7.30 2.51 0.16
CA LEU A 139 -8.11 3.23 1.15
C LEU A 139 -9.13 4.15 0.47
N HIS A 140 -8.78 4.77 -0.65
CA HIS A 140 -9.69 5.56 -1.48
C HIS A 140 -10.84 4.69 -1.99
N LEU A 141 -10.55 3.49 -2.53
CA LEU A 141 -11.59 2.54 -2.93
C LEU A 141 -12.50 2.17 -1.75
N TYR A 142 -11.94 1.91 -0.57
CA TYR A 142 -12.77 1.61 0.59
C TYR A 142 -13.66 2.80 0.98
N ALA A 143 -13.16 4.04 0.84
CA ALA A 143 -13.95 5.24 1.07
C ALA A 143 -15.09 5.39 0.04
N ASP A 144 -14.83 5.10 -1.24
CA ASP A 144 -15.84 5.07 -2.30
C ASP A 144 -16.95 4.05 -2.00
N LEU A 145 -16.58 2.92 -1.40
CA LEU A 145 -17.50 1.87 -0.93
C LEU A 145 -18.20 2.22 0.40
N GLY A 146 -17.95 3.42 0.94
CA GLY A 146 -18.65 3.97 2.09
C GLY A 146 -17.95 3.79 3.44
N VAL A 147 -16.73 3.23 3.47
CA VAL A 147 -15.96 3.11 4.72
C VAL A 147 -15.66 4.50 5.28
N GLN A 148 -15.96 4.70 6.55
CA GLN A 148 -15.73 5.96 7.24
C GLN A 148 -14.36 5.96 7.88
N PHE A 149 -13.41 6.70 7.30
CA PHE A 149 -12.09 6.87 7.89
C PHE A 149 -12.07 8.02 8.90
N VAL A 150 -11.30 7.83 9.96
CA VAL A 150 -10.92 8.92 10.87
C VAL A 150 -9.95 9.82 10.12
N ASP A 151 -10.25 11.10 10.06
CA ASP A 151 -9.36 12.13 9.55
C ASP A 151 -8.21 12.34 10.56
N PRO A 152 -6.96 11.99 10.21
CA PRO A 152 -5.82 12.25 11.09
C PRO A 152 -5.50 13.74 11.23
N GLY A 153 -5.98 14.59 10.31
CA GLY A 153 -5.60 15.99 10.17
C GLY A 153 -4.11 16.16 9.82
N GLY A 154 -3.68 17.40 9.60
CA GLY A 154 -2.30 17.72 9.21
C GLY A 154 -2.20 18.26 7.80
N GLU A 155 -0.96 18.43 7.32
CA GLU A 155 -0.65 18.95 5.98
C GLU A 155 0.32 18.04 5.20
N ASP A 156 0.84 16.98 5.83
CA ASP A 156 1.78 16.06 5.19
C ASP A 156 1.07 15.14 4.19
N HIS A 157 1.69 14.86 3.05
CA HIS A 157 1.12 13.92 2.09
C HIS A 157 1.25 12.47 2.59
N PHE A 158 0.18 11.69 2.43
CA PHE A 158 0.06 10.25 2.70
C PHE A 158 0.11 9.85 4.18
N TRP A 159 1.04 10.39 4.97
CA TRP A 159 1.27 9.96 6.35
C TRP A 159 1.27 11.11 7.34
N GLN A 160 0.46 10.95 8.38
CA GLN A 160 0.43 11.86 9.52
C GLN A 160 1.06 11.17 10.73
N ALA A 161 2.21 11.68 11.16
CA ALA A 161 2.89 11.16 12.35
C ALA A 161 2.19 11.63 13.62
N ALA A 162 2.02 10.72 14.58
CA ALA A 162 1.55 11.04 15.92
C ALA A 162 2.49 10.44 16.96
N SER A 163 2.73 11.20 18.03
CA SER A 163 3.35 10.62 19.22
C SER A 163 2.37 9.63 19.87
N TRP A 164 2.89 8.63 20.58
CA TRP A 164 2.06 7.69 21.33
C TRP A 164 1.09 8.41 22.30
N GLU A 165 1.50 9.56 22.84
CA GLU A 165 0.68 10.40 23.72
C GLU A 165 -0.54 11.02 23.04
N GLN A 166 -0.47 11.24 21.73
CA GLN A 166 -1.55 11.79 20.92
C GLN A 166 -2.53 10.71 20.46
N VAL A 167 -2.12 9.44 20.34
CA VAL A 167 -2.97 8.34 19.85
C VAL A 167 -4.36 8.28 20.50
N PRO A 168 -4.54 8.48 21.82
CA PRO A 168 -5.87 8.48 22.44
C PRO A 168 -6.85 9.54 21.90
N GLN A 169 -6.38 10.56 21.18
CA GLN A 169 -7.24 11.59 20.58
C GLN A 169 -7.91 11.12 19.28
N TYR A 170 -7.34 10.11 18.61
CA TYR A 170 -7.86 9.54 17.36
C TYR A 170 -8.77 8.34 17.66
N THR A 171 -10.01 8.63 18.07
CA THR A 171 -10.98 7.60 18.42
C THR A 171 -11.50 6.91 17.15
N SER A 172 -11.35 5.58 17.08
CA SER A 172 -11.88 4.72 16.01
C SER A 172 -12.50 3.45 16.58
N ASP A 173 -13.39 2.81 15.81
CA ASP A 173 -13.98 1.51 16.14
C ASP A 173 -13.10 0.34 15.65
N VAL A 174 -12.39 0.56 14.54
CA VAL A 174 -11.55 -0.43 13.85
C VAL A 174 -10.17 0.16 13.58
N ILE A 175 -9.12 -0.59 13.90
CA ILE A 175 -7.75 -0.28 13.50
C ILE A 175 -7.38 -1.17 12.30
N LEU A 176 -7.07 -0.53 11.18
CA LEU A 176 -6.58 -1.18 9.97
C LEU A 176 -5.05 -1.05 9.94
N TYR A 177 -4.33 -2.07 10.39
CA TYR A 177 -2.88 -1.98 10.54
C TYR A 177 -2.14 -2.51 9.31
N SER A 178 -1.04 -1.86 8.97
CA SER A 178 -0.14 -2.35 7.91
C SER A 178 0.52 -3.67 8.33
N LEU A 179 0.77 -4.55 7.36
CA LEU A 179 1.54 -5.79 7.57
C LEU A 179 3.06 -5.63 7.34
N ARG A 180 3.51 -4.48 6.83
CA ARG A 180 4.88 -4.30 6.34
C ARG A 180 5.80 -3.75 7.42
N GLY A 181 6.51 -4.63 8.13
CA GLY A 181 7.58 -4.24 9.05
C GLY A 181 7.11 -3.48 10.31
N THR A 182 5.80 -3.49 10.54
CA THR A 182 5.10 -2.75 11.58
C THR A 182 4.78 -3.62 12.80
N MET A 183 4.54 -2.95 13.92
CA MET A 183 4.06 -3.55 15.15
C MET A 183 2.67 -4.17 14.96
N THR A 184 2.48 -5.34 15.55
CA THR A 184 1.17 -5.96 15.68
C THR A 184 0.26 -5.15 16.62
N PRO A 185 -1.07 -5.32 16.54
CA PRO A 185 -1.99 -4.72 17.50
C PRO A 185 -1.68 -5.07 18.96
N GLU A 186 -1.19 -6.28 19.22
CA GLU A 186 -0.76 -6.71 20.54
C GLU A 186 0.44 -5.90 21.03
N GLU A 187 1.48 -5.75 20.20
CA GLU A 187 2.66 -4.93 20.53
C GLU A 187 2.31 -3.46 20.72
N MET A 188 1.46 -2.88 19.85
CA MET A 188 0.98 -1.50 19.98
C MET A 188 0.24 -1.26 21.30
N SER A 189 -0.48 -2.26 21.81
CA SER A 189 -1.22 -2.17 23.08
C SER A 189 -0.32 -2.10 24.32
N THR A 190 0.96 -2.45 24.19
CA THR A 190 1.94 -2.40 25.28
C THR A 190 2.63 -1.04 25.42
N GLN A 191 2.43 -0.12 24.46
CA GLN A 191 3.07 1.19 24.48
C GLN A 191 2.36 2.17 25.46
N PRO A 192 3.10 2.99 26.22
CA PRO A 192 2.50 4.09 26.99
C PRO A 192 2.20 5.29 26.09
N PRO A 193 1.05 5.99 26.22
CA PRO A 193 -0.09 5.80 27.10
C PRO A 193 -1.25 5.01 26.44
N THR A 194 -0.99 4.24 25.37
CA THR A 194 -2.01 3.54 24.56
C THR A 194 -2.64 2.30 25.22
N GLY A 195 -2.47 2.12 26.54
CA GLY A 195 -3.36 1.27 27.35
C GLY A 195 -4.86 1.60 27.23
N CYS A 196 -5.19 2.68 26.50
CA CYS A 196 -6.50 3.16 26.09
C CYS A 196 -7.00 2.71 24.69
N CYS A 197 -6.36 1.78 23.97
CA CYS A 197 -7.06 1.02 22.90
C CYS A 197 -8.14 0.09 23.51
N ARG A 198 -9.04 0.67 24.33
CA ARG A 198 -10.18 0.05 24.98
C ARG A 198 -11.42 0.82 24.54
N PRO A 199 -12.33 0.20 23.76
CA PRO A 199 -13.56 0.86 23.35
C PRO A 199 -14.43 1.21 24.56
N ARG A 200 -15.04 2.39 24.53
CA ARG A 200 -15.93 2.90 25.57
C ARG A 200 -17.29 2.21 25.52
N ARG A 201 -17.43 1.06 26.19
CA ARG A 201 -18.69 0.59 26.83
C ARG A 201 -18.47 -0.65 27.71
N PRO A 202 -19.04 -0.73 28.94
CA PRO A 202 -18.89 -1.90 29.79
C PRO A 202 -19.77 -3.03 29.25
N GLY A 203 -19.17 -4.17 28.87
CA GLY A 203 -19.92 -5.41 28.63
C GLY A 203 -19.60 -6.21 27.38
N ARG A 204 -18.69 -5.77 26.49
CA ARG A 204 -18.14 -6.62 25.43
C ARG A 204 -16.65 -6.33 25.24
N CYS A 205 -15.81 -7.14 25.90
CA CYS A 205 -14.39 -7.24 25.55
C CYS A 205 -14.26 -8.37 24.53
N THR A 206 -14.29 -8.02 23.27
CA THR A 206 -13.58 -8.76 22.22
C THR A 206 -12.54 -7.80 21.66
N PRO A 207 -11.41 -8.28 21.12
CA PRO A 207 -10.47 -7.44 20.39
C PRO A 207 -11.27 -6.58 19.41
N GLY A 208 -10.99 -5.28 19.31
CA GLY A 208 -11.48 -4.51 18.16
C GLY A 208 -11.07 -5.27 16.90
N SER A 209 -11.94 -5.36 15.90
CA SER A 209 -11.63 -6.12 14.69
C SER A 209 -10.39 -5.53 14.04
N THR A 210 -9.25 -6.21 14.13
CA THR A 210 -8.02 -5.80 13.48
C THR A 210 -8.00 -6.44 12.10
N SER A 211 -8.01 -5.61 11.07
CA SER A 211 -7.85 -6.08 9.70
C SER A 211 -6.47 -5.66 9.20
N ALA A 212 -5.91 -6.49 8.33
CA ALA A 212 -4.61 -6.28 7.75
C ALA A 212 -4.76 -5.58 6.40
N TRP A 213 -3.87 -4.63 6.12
CA TRP A 213 -3.79 -3.96 4.82
C TRP A 213 -2.34 -3.90 4.33
N THR A 214 -2.15 -3.99 3.01
CA THR A 214 -0.84 -3.90 2.37
C THR A 214 -0.66 -2.51 1.81
N THR A 215 0.21 -1.74 2.45
CA THR A 215 0.60 -0.38 2.03
C THR A 215 1.49 -0.41 0.80
N PRO A 216 1.39 0.57 -0.13
CA PRO A 216 2.48 0.83 -1.05
C PRO A 216 3.79 1.09 -0.27
N PRO A 217 4.93 0.72 -0.85
CA PRO A 217 6.23 1.00 -0.28
C PRO A 217 6.41 2.51 -0.12
N ARG A 218 6.73 2.96 1.10
CA ARG A 218 7.20 4.34 1.30
C ARG A 218 8.39 4.56 0.36
N PRO A 219 8.47 5.67 -0.40
CA PRO A 219 9.74 6.06 -1.01
C PRO A 219 10.74 6.22 0.13
N ALA A 220 11.62 5.24 0.27
CA ALA A 220 12.51 5.15 1.42
C ALA A 220 13.52 6.29 1.34
N THR A 221 13.41 7.27 2.23
CA THR A 221 14.61 7.94 2.75
C THR A 221 15.41 6.87 3.49
N CYS A 222 16.46 6.36 2.84
CA CYS A 222 17.56 5.57 3.39
C CYS A 222 17.40 5.09 4.84
N SER A 223 16.83 3.91 5.03
CA SER A 223 17.10 3.10 6.22
C SER A 223 17.44 1.68 5.77
N ALA A 224 18.68 1.31 6.07
CA ALA A 224 19.28 0.04 5.69
C ALA A 224 18.45 -1.13 6.20
N TRP A 225 18.13 -2.06 5.29
CA TRP A 225 17.59 -3.36 5.65
C TRP A 225 18.59 -4.09 6.56
N PRO A 226 18.19 -4.60 7.74
CA PRO A 226 19.05 -5.52 8.47
C PRO A 226 19.15 -6.82 7.66
N THR A 227 20.34 -7.08 7.13
CA THR A 227 20.69 -8.36 6.53
C THR A 227 20.51 -9.46 7.58
N GLY A 228 19.55 -10.35 7.34
CA GLY A 228 19.32 -11.52 8.17
C GLY A 228 20.54 -12.45 8.09
N SER A 229 21.45 -12.34 9.05
CA SER A 229 22.51 -13.32 9.27
C SER A 229 21.89 -14.59 9.86
N SER A 230 21.86 -15.63 9.04
CA SER A 230 21.57 -17.00 9.47
C SER A 230 22.63 -17.48 10.47
N ALA A 231 22.28 -17.56 11.76
CA ALA A 231 23.05 -18.35 12.72
C ALA A 231 22.31 -19.65 13.01
N ARG A 232 22.79 -20.72 12.36
CA ARG A 232 22.48 -22.11 12.71
C ARG A 232 22.94 -22.37 14.14
N SER A 233 22.11 -23.01 14.95
CA SER A 233 22.57 -23.78 16.11
C SER A 233 22.08 -25.21 16.00
N ARG A 234 23.03 -26.13 16.16
CA ARG A 234 22.80 -27.49 16.64
C ARG A 234 22.60 -27.45 18.15
#